data_AF-A0A2V8NQR5-F1
#
_entry.id   AF-A0A2V8NQR5-F1
#
_cell.length_a   1.000
_cell.length_b   1.000
_cell.length_c   1.000
_cell.angle_alpha   90.00
_cell.angle_beta   90.00
_cell.angle_gamma   90.00
#
_symmetry.space_group_name_H-M   'P 1'
#
loop_
_entity.id
_entity.type
_entity.pdbx_description
1 polymer ?
#
loop_
_entity_poly.entity_id
_entity_poly.type
_entity_poly.pdbx_seq_one_letter_code
_entity_poly.pdbx_strand_id
1 'polypeptide(L)' 'MAQIQMTRAEQETEAASERLASQIESARAAVSLHSTSDIDELEACADRLERTARDLATALRELAHKRRAQAEES' A
#
# COMPACT_ATOMS: atom_id res chain seq x y z
N MET A 1 -5.71 14.76 -24.40
CA MET A 1 -5.96 13.40 -23.89
C MET A 1 -6.90 13.54 -22.71
N ALA A 2 -8.04 12.83 -22.69
CA ALA A 2 -8.94 12.86 -21.54
C ALA A 2 -8.25 12.12 -20.38
N GLN A 3 -8.05 12.78 -19.24
CA GLN A 3 -7.69 12.10 -18.00
C GLN A 3 -8.87 11.20 -17.64
N ILE A 4 -8.68 9.90 -17.69
CA ILE A 4 -9.64 8.93 -17.15
C ILE A 4 -9.65 9.18 -15.64
N GLN A 5 -10.78 9.65 -15.11
CA GLN A 5 -10.92 9.81 -13.67
C GLN A 5 -10.91 8.42 -13.03
N MET A 6 -10.02 8.25 -12.06
CA MET A 6 -9.97 7.03 -11.26
C MET A 6 -11.27 6.87 -10.48
N THR A 7 -11.79 5.65 -10.49
CA THR A 7 -12.87 5.27 -9.59
C THR A 7 -12.40 5.39 -8.14
N ARG A 8 -13.35 5.51 -7.19
CA ARG A 8 -13.02 5.55 -5.76
C ARG A 8 -12.16 4.36 -5.31
N ALA A 9 -12.45 3.16 -5.82
CA ALA A 9 -11.69 1.96 -5.50
C ALA A 9 -10.24 2.03 -6.01
N GLU A 10 -10.04 2.63 -7.17
CA GLU A 10 -8.70 2.85 -7.73
C GLU A 10 -7.93 3.89 -6.90
N GLN A 11 -8.58 4.98 -6.50
CA GLN A 11 -7.97 6.00 -5.62
C GLN A 11 -7.59 5.42 -4.25
N GLU A 12 -8.45 4.61 -3.64
CA GLU A 12 -8.18 3.94 -2.37
C GLU A 12 -7.01 2.95 -2.48
N THR A 13 -6.92 2.23 -3.61
CA THR A 13 -5.81 1.32 -3.91
C THR A 13 -4.51 2.07 -4.13
N GLU A 14 -4.53 3.16 -4.90
CA GLU A 14 -3.38 4.02 -5.15
C GLU A 14 -2.86 4.62 -3.84
N ALA A 15 -3.73 5.24 -3.04
CA ALA A 15 -3.37 5.80 -1.74
C ALA A 15 -2.82 4.75 -0.76
N ALA A 16 -3.31 3.50 -0.79
CA ALA A 16 -2.74 2.41 -0.01
C ALA A 16 -1.33 2.03 -0.52
N SER A 17 -1.12 2.03 -1.83
CA SER A 17 0.17 1.69 -2.44
C SER A 17 1.24 2.74 -2.15
N GLU A 18 0.88 4.03 -2.22
CA GLU A 18 1.78 5.14 -1.89
C GLU A 18 2.22 5.09 -0.42
N ARG A 19 1.27 4.79 0.49
CA ARG A 19 1.57 4.63 1.92
C ARG A 19 2.56 3.49 2.16
N LEU A 20 2.38 2.35 1.51
CA LEU A 20 3.30 1.22 1.64
C LEU A 20 4.69 1.57 1.08
N ALA A 21 4.74 2.21 -0.09
CA ALA A 21 6.00 2.63 -0.71
C ALA A 21 6.81 3.58 0.19
N SER A 22 6.14 4.55 0.80
CA SER A 22 6.78 5.49 1.75
C SER A 22 7.35 4.77 2.98
N GLN A 23 6.64 3.78 3.52
CA GLN A 23 7.14 2.98 4.65
C GLN A 23 8.32 2.10 4.26
N ILE A 24 8.30 1.50 3.07
CA ILE A 24 9.43 0.72 2.55
C ILE A 24 10.66 1.61 2.44
N GLU A 25 10.52 2.82 1.90
CA GLU A 25 11.65 3.73 1.76
C GLU A 25 12.19 4.18 3.13
N SER A 26 11.31 4.42 4.09
CA SER A 26 11.70 4.73 5.47
C SER A 26 12.49 3.60 6.12
N ALA A 27 12.05 2.35 5.93
CA ALA A 27 12.76 1.17 6.42
C ALA A 27 14.14 1.01 5.75
N ARG A 28 14.23 1.23 4.43
CA ARG A 28 15.50 1.21 3.69
C ARG A 28 16.47 2.27 4.19
N ALA A 29 15.98 3.47 4.48
CA ALA A 29 16.79 4.54 5.04
C ALA A 29 17.34 4.18 6.43
N ALA A 30 16.50 3.64 7.32
CA ALA A 30 16.92 3.22 8.66
C ALA A 30 18.06 2.19 8.62
N VAL A 31 17.93 1.17 7.76
CA VAL A 31 18.97 0.16 7.55
C VAL A 31 20.24 0.76 6.94
N SER A 32 20.10 1.58 5.89
CA SER A 32 21.26 2.13 5.16
C SER A 32 22.09 3.08 6.02
N LEU A 33 21.43 3.88 6.86
CA LEU A 33 22.08 4.84 7.73
C LEU A 33 22.80 4.20 8.93
N HIS A 34 22.72 2.88 9.10
CA HIS A 34 23.12 2.19 10.34
C HIS A 34 22.54 2.93 11.54
N SER A 35 21.32 3.47 11.38
CA SER A 35 20.66 4.14 12.50
C SER A 35 20.62 3.11 13.61
N THR A 36 21.13 3.47 14.79
CA THR A 36 20.95 2.70 16.02
C THR A 36 19.48 2.75 16.40
N SER A 37 18.62 2.26 15.51
CA SER A 37 17.24 1.99 15.83
C SER A 37 17.28 0.85 16.82
N ASP A 38 16.69 1.11 17.99
CA ASP A 38 16.50 0.10 19.01
C ASP A 38 15.78 -1.10 18.39
N ILE A 39 15.98 -2.29 18.95
CA ILE A 39 15.32 -3.52 18.46
C ILE A 39 13.80 -3.30 18.37
N ASP A 40 13.24 -2.63 19.37
CA ASP A 40 11.82 -2.25 19.45
C ASP A 40 11.38 -1.35 18.27
N GLU A 41 12.26 -0.46 17.77
CA GLU A 41 11.93 0.39 16.62
C GLU A 41 11.89 -0.40 15.32
N LEU A 42 12.76 -1.39 15.16
CA LEU A 42 12.79 -2.30 14.00
C LEU A 42 11.54 -3.18 14.00
N GLU A 43 11.16 -3.74 15.15
CA GLU A 43 9.94 -4.53 15.30
C GLU A 43 8.70 -3.69 15.01
N ALA A 44 8.61 -2.47 15.58
CA ALA A 44 7.52 -1.56 15.29
C ALA A 44 7.48 -1.13 13.81
N CYS A 45 8.64 -1.03 13.15
CA CYS A 45 8.71 -0.78 11.71
C CYS A 45 8.16 -1.97 10.90
N ALA A 46 8.54 -3.20 11.27
CA ALA A 46 8.04 -4.42 10.64
C ALA A 46 6.51 -4.53 10.77
N ASP A 47 5.97 -4.29 11.96
CA ASP A 47 4.53 -4.34 12.22
C ASP A 47 3.74 -3.34 11.35
N ARG A 48 4.27 -2.11 11.21
CA ARG A 48 3.65 -1.08 10.35
C ARG A 48 3.65 -1.49 8.87
N LEU A 49 4.77 -2.04 8.39
CA LEU A 49 4.89 -2.55 7.02
C LEU A 49 3.91 -3.70 6.77
N GLU A 50 3.85 -4.66 7.69
CA GLU A 50 2.95 -5.81 7.60
C GLU A 50 1.48 -5.36 7.53
N ARG A 51 1.08 -4.45 8.42
CA ARG A 51 -0.28 -3.89 8.43
C ARG A 51 -0.61 -3.18 7.12
N THR A 52 0.27 -2.31 6.65
CA THR A 52 0.02 -1.51 5.43
C THR A 52 0.02 -2.39 4.18
N ALA A 53 0.85 -3.43 4.14
CA ALA A 53 0.85 -4.41 3.06
C ALA A 53 -0.46 -5.22 3.03
N ARG A 54 -1.01 -5.60 4.19
CA ARG A 54 -2.33 -6.26 4.27
C ARG A 54 -3.46 -5.34 3.82
N ASP A 55 -3.41 -4.06 4.20
CA ASP A 55 -4.41 -3.08 3.77
C ASP A 55 -4.40 -2.93 2.24
N LEU A 56 -3.21 -2.80 1.63
CA LEU A 56 -3.07 -2.75 0.17
C LEU A 56 -3.55 -4.04 -0.51
N ALA A 57 -3.18 -5.20 0.03
CA ALA A 57 -3.63 -6.48 -0.52
C ALA A 57 -5.15 -6.62 -0.50
N THR A 58 -5.81 -6.10 0.54
CA THR A 58 -7.27 -6.05 0.63
C THR A 58 -7.86 -5.12 -0.42
N ALA A 59 -7.36 -3.89 -0.53
CA ALA A 59 -7.81 -2.90 -1.53
C ALA A 59 -7.69 -3.43 -2.97
N LEU A 60 -6.56 -4.09 -3.30
CA LEU A 60 -6.36 -4.70 -4.61
C LEU A 60 -7.37 -5.82 -4.92
N ARG A 61 -7.69 -6.66 -3.94
CA ARG A 61 -8.70 -7.71 -4.10
C ARG A 61 -10.08 -7.10 -4.32
N GLU A 62 -10.45 -6.09 -3.54
CA GLU A 62 -11.73 -5.37 -3.71
C GLU A 62 -11.83 -4.71 -5.09
N LEU A 63 -10.75 -4.06 -5.55
CA LEU A 63 -10.70 -3.48 -6.88
C LEU A 63 -10.86 -4.56 -7.96
N ALA A 64 -10.20 -5.70 -7.82
CA ALA A 64 -10.34 -6.82 -8.75
C ALA A 64 -11.78 -7.37 -8.76
N HIS A 65 -12.42 -7.48 -7.60
CA HIS A 65 -13.82 -7.90 -7.48
C HIS A 65 -14.76 -6.91 -8.18
N LYS A 66 -14.59 -5.60 -7.97
CA LYS A 66 -15.38 -4.55 -8.64
C LYS A 66 -15.23 -4.62 -10.16
N ARG A 67 -14.00 -4.79 -10.67
CA ARG A 67 -13.74 -4.92 -12.11
C ARG A 67 -14.38 -6.17 -12.71
N ARG A 68 -14.43 -7.29 -11.98
CA ARG A 68 -15.13 -8.50 -12.43
C ARG A 68 -16.64 -8.30 -12.49
N ALA A 69 -17.24 -7.73 -11.44
CA ALA A 69 -18.67 -7.45 -11.41
C ALA A 69 -19.10 -6.53 -12.57
N GLN A 70 -18.34 -5.46 -12.83
CA GLN A 70 -18.58 -4.58 -13.97
C GLN A 70 -18.51 -5.29 -15.33
N ALA A 71 -17.61 -6.26 -15.48
CA ALA A 71 -17.47 -7.05 -16.71
C ALA A 71 -18.61 -8.07 -16.90
N GLU A 72 -19.22 -8.56 -15.81
CA GLU A 72 -20.36 -9.48 -15.84
C GLU A 72 -21.69 -8.75 -16.09
N GLU A 73 -21.76 -7.46 -15.77
CA GLU A 73 -22.92 -6.57 -16.00
C GLU A 73 -22.93 -5.90 -17.38
N SER A 74 -21.84 -6.04 -18.17
CA SER A 74 -21.67 -5.46 -19.51
C SER A 74 -22.00 -6.44 -20.63
#